data_AF-A0A420M625-F1
#
_entry.id   AF-A0A420M625-F1
#
_cell.length_a   1.000
_cell.length_b   1.000
_cell.length_c   1.000
_cell.angle_alpha   90.00
_cell.angle_beta   90.00
_cell.angle_gamma   90.00
#
_symmetry.space_group_name_H-M   'P 1'
#
loop_
_entity.id
_entity.type
_entity.pdbx_description
1 polymer ?
#
loop_
_entity_poly.entity_id
_entity_poly.type
_entity_poly.pdbx_seq_one_letter_code
_entity_poly.pdbx_strand_id
1 'polypeptide(L)'
;MDSTLTWKQHIDEIQRKIFKQNVDTLGRVGPAERRHTEDEARRNKKKSPRRAIEQAIKDRQGPDIRRQEHIVPYIIPPWWQGPQMFIETNTEEAQIKHEQIIQDEPDAVHIYTDGSGIGGHIGAAAVCTTTQETKSAYMGDDTTSTVYAGELQGISLVLQIAQQDRSRGNSRSKVLIYTDNQAAIRSTAKPKGKLGAYLLRSIAKQIDELQLQGLNTEIRWVPAHIGIQGNEEADRAAKEATGWREGDPTGPKAAEPQQLYQLRSTMKTWSHKETITSWERHWISETRGRASFRHTPKPSRKVLDLHDGLSKKHSALLTQLRTEKIGLKDFLYNRKVPGISSNRCPCGSDRQTVAHVLLRCRQHRQLRDQELGRLRGRNTLRKLLNERK
;
A
#
# COMPACT_ATOMS: atom_id res chain seq x y z
N MET A 1 43.92 3.58 -34.52
CA MET A 1 44.72 3.58 -33.28
C MET A 1 43.82 4.03 -32.14
N ASP A 2 43.63 3.12 -31.19
CA ASP A 2 42.70 3.20 -30.07
C ASP A 2 42.85 4.46 -29.20
N SER A 3 41.77 5.23 -29.05
CA SER A 3 41.62 6.29 -28.05
C SER A 3 40.67 5.90 -26.90
N THR A 4 40.31 4.62 -26.79
CA THR A 4 39.38 4.09 -25.79
C THR A 4 40.05 3.67 -24.46
N LEU A 5 41.38 3.76 -24.35
CA LEU A 5 42.12 3.24 -23.18
C LEU A 5 42.49 4.26 -22.09
N THR A 6 42.36 5.57 -22.29
CA THR A 6 43.00 6.56 -21.41
C THR A 6 42.13 7.09 -20.26
N TRP A 7 40.80 7.17 -20.43
CA TRP A 7 39.90 7.67 -19.37
C TRP A 7 39.65 6.64 -18.26
N LYS A 8 39.48 5.35 -18.64
CA LYS A 8 39.38 4.23 -17.69
C LYS A 8 40.60 4.15 -16.79
N GLN A 9 41.80 4.44 -17.30
CA GLN A 9 43.05 4.42 -16.53
C GLN A 9 43.14 5.58 -15.52
N HIS A 10 42.64 6.78 -15.85
CA HIS A 10 42.70 7.95 -14.97
C HIS A 10 41.59 7.98 -13.90
N ILE A 11 40.37 7.56 -14.25
CA ILE A 11 39.34 7.26 -13.26
C ILE A 11 39.81 6.14 -12.35
N ASP A 12 40.40 5.08 -12.89
CA ASP A 12 41.01 4.02 -12.10
C ASP A 12 42.10 4.56 -11.18
N GLU A 13 42.89 5.57 -11.57
CA GLU A 13 43.97 6.08 -10.73
C GLU A 13 43.45 6.91 -9.54
N ILE A 14 42.46 7.76 -9.77
CA ILE A 14 41.79 8.52 -8.71
C ILE A 14 40.96 7.59 -7.82
N GLN A 15 40.29 6.61 -8.42
CA GLN A 15 39.59 5.55 -7.70
C GLN A 15 40.56 4.67 -6.91
N ARG A 16 41.75 4.33 -7.44
CA ARG A 16 42.80 3.56 -6.74
C ARG A 16 43.39 4.35 -5.59
N LYS A 17 43.63 5.66 -5.76
CA LYS A 17 44.11 6.55 -4.68
C LYS A 17 43.06 6.67 -3.57
N ILE A 18 41.78 6.90 -3.92
CA ILE A 18 40.66 6.96 -2.97
C ILE A 18 40.44 5.59 -2.28
N PHE A 19 40.50 4.49 -3.04
CA PHE A 19 40.32 3.14 -2.52
C PHE A 19 41.45 2.72 -1.58
N LYS A 20 42.71 2.94 -1.96
CA LYS A 20 43.88 2.68 -1.12
C LYS A 20 43.81 3.48 0.19
N GLN A 21 43.46 4.76 0.10
CA GLN A 21 43.33 5.64 1.26
C GLN A 21 42.14 5.26 2.16
N ASN A 22 41.03 4.78 1.58
CA ASN A 22 39.87 4.27 2.33
C ASN A 22 40.15 2.91 3.00
N VAL A 23 40.88 2.00 2.36
CA VAL A 23 41.30 0.70 2.92
C VAL A 23 42.25 0.93 4.11
N ASP A 24 43.23 1.82 3.97
CA ASP A 24 44.14 2.21 5.06
C ASP A 24 43.42 2.93 6.21
N THR A 25 42.28 3.57 5.94
CA THR A 25 41.45 4.22 6.97
C THR A 25 40.57 3.19 7.69
N LEU A 26 39.97 2.24 6.97
CA LEU A 26 39.15 1.17 7.55
C LEU A 26 39.98 0.17 8.37
N GLY A 27 41.21 -0.13 7.95
CA GLY A 27 42.14 -0.98 8.72
C GLY A 27 42.60 -0.38 10.05
N ARG A 28 42.47 0.94 10.23
CA ARG A 28 42.79 1.65 11.49
C ARG A 28 41.59 1.82 12.42
N VAL A 29 40.40 1.41 11.99
CA VAL A 29 39.18 1.38 12.80
C VAL A 29 38.94 -0.07 13.23
N GLY A 30 39.86 -0.60 14.05
CA GLY A 30 39.67 -1.83 14.82
C GLY A 30 38.83 -1.58 16.07
N PRO A 31 38.19 -2.60 16.67
CA PRO A 31 37.12 -2.43 17.63
C PRO A 31 37.62 -1.89 18.96
N ALA A 32 37.21 -0.65 19.29
CA ALA A 32 37.20 -0.17 20.66
C ALA A 32 36.05 -0.88 21.40
N GLU A 33 36.47 -1.80 22.25
CA GLU A 33 35.84 -2.47 23.39
C GLU A 33 34.41 -2.05 23.80
N ARG A 34 33.63 -3.11 24.02
CA ARG A 34 32.33 -3.13 24.69
C ARG A 34 32.42 -2.50 26.08
N ARG A 35 31.50 -1.57 26.38
CA ARG A 35 30.83 -1.47 27.69
C ARG A 35 29.39 -0.98 27.45
N HIS A 36 28.47 -1.92 27.26
CA HIS A 36 27.08 -1.67 27.58
C HIS A 36 26.94 -1.91 29.08
N THR A 37 26.49 -0.90 29.81
CA THR A 37 26.10 -0.99 31.20
C THR A 37 24.91 -1.94 31.32
N GLU A 38 25.13 -3.13 31.88
CA GLU A 38 24.16 -4.23 31.99
C GLU A 38 23.07 -4.03 33.06
N ASP A 39 23.04 -2.88 33.76
CA ASP A 39 22.24 -2.76 34.99
C ASP A 39 20.93 -1.97 34.88
N GLU A 40 20.59 -1.39 33.71
CA GLU A 40 19.23 -0.86 33.46
C GLU A 40 18.32 -1.85 32.71
N ALA A 41 18.89 -2.92 32.14
CA ALA A 41 18.17 -3.92 31.35
C ALA A 41 17.43 -4.98 32.18
N ARG A 42 17.64 -5.03 33.50
CA ARG A 42 17.17 -6.12 34.36
C ARG A 42 15.76 -5.96 34.94
N ARG A 43 14.99 -4.93 34.56
CA ARG A 43 13.61 -4.71 35.05
C ARG A 43 12.48 -4.76 34.02
N ASN A 44 12.72 -5.23 32.79
CA ASN A 44 11.65 -5.55 31.84
C ASN A 44 11.52 -7.06 31.61
N LYS A 45 10.70 -7.70 32.45
CA LYS A 45 10.27 -9.10 32.31
C LYS A 45 9.67 -9.35 30.91
N LYS A 46 10.42 -10.08 30.07
CA LYS A 46 10.01 -10.93 28.95
C LYS A 46 8.71 -10.51 28.23
N LYS A 47 8.71 -9.35 27.56
CA LYS A 47 7.69 -9.07 26.53
C LYS A 47 8.11 -9.81 25.26
N SER A 48 7.33 -10.79 24.82
CA SER A 48 7.64 -11.48 23.55
C SER A 48 7.66 -10.47 22.39
N PRO A 49 8.44 -10.69 21.32
CA PRO A 49 8.44 -9.81 20.15
C PRO A 49 7.02 -9.55 19.62
N ARG A 50 6.16 -10.58 19.62
CA ARG A 50 4.74 -10.46 19.26
C ARG A 50 3.98 -9.50 20.18
N ARG A 51 4.15 -9.61 21.50
CA ARG A 51 3.49 -8.73 22.47
C ARG A 51 4.02 -7.30 22.38
N ALA A 52 5.30 -7.10 22.02
CA ALA A 52 5.86 -5.78 21.76
C ALA A 52 5.24 -5.14 20.51
N ILE A 53 5.08 -5.91 19.42
CA ILE A 53 4.40 -5.46 18.20
C ILE A 53 2.92 -5.15 18.47
N GLU A 54 2.19 -6.04 19.16
CA GLU A 54 0.79 -5.81 19.52
C GLU A 54 0.63 -4.53 20.35
N GLN A 55 1.51 -4.30 21.32
CA GLN A 55 1.49 -3.06 22.08
C GLN A 55 1.78 -1.84 21.20
N ALA A 56 2.82 -1.89 20.36
CA ALA A 56 3.16 -0.76 19.50
C ALA A 56 2.03 -0.40 18.53
N ILE A 57 1.24 -1.38 18.08
CA ILE A 57 0.04 -1.15 17.27
C ILE A 57 -1.04 -0.47 18.13
N LYS A 58 -1.31 -0.97 19.34
CA LYS A 58 -2.29 -0.37 20.27
C LYS A 58 -1.92 1.05 20.69
N ASP A 59 -0.66 1.31 21.02
CA ASP A 59 -0.17 2.63 21.44
C ASP A 59 -0.33 3.68 20.33
N ARG A 60 -0.32 3.24 19.07
CA ARG A 60 -0.55 4.07 17.87
C ARG A 60 -2.02 4.15 17.48
N GLN A 61 -2.93 3.65 18.32
CA GLN A 61 -4.36 3.55 18.03
C GLN A 61 -4.63 2.79 16.72
N GLY A 62 -3.81 1.77 16.47
CA GLY A 62 -3.89 0.94 15.28
C GLY A 62 -4.97 -0.14 15.35
N PRO A 63 -5.09 -0.93 14.27
CA PRO A 63 -6.08 -1.99 14.15
C PRO A 63 -6.01 -3.01 15.30
N ASP A 64 -7.18 -3.42 15.83
CA ASP A 64 -7.28 -4.51 16.79
C ASP A 64 -7.05 -5.87 16.12
N ILE A 65 -5.81 -6.35 16.23
CA ILE A 65 -5.34 -7.66 15.76
C ILE A 65 -6.20 -8.82 16.27
N ARG A 66 -6.89 -8.66 17.42
CA ARG A 66 -7.75 -9.73 17.98
C ARG A 66 -9.08 -9.86 17.26
N ARG A 67 -9.53 -8.81 16.58
CA ARG A 67 -10.71 -8.81 15.70
C ARG A 67 -10.36 -9.09 14.25
N GLN A 68 -9.16 -9.61 13.98
CA GLN A 68 -8.74 -9.96 12.63
C GLN A 68 -9.56 -11.14 12.09
N GLU A 69 -9.86 -11.10 10.79
CA GLU A 69 -10.55 -12.19 10.12
C GLU A 69 -9.77 -13.52 10.22
N HIS A 70 -10.50 -14.61 10.44
CA HIS A 70 -9.97 -15.96 10.36
C HIS A 70 -10.19 -16.53 8.95
N ILE A 71 -9.10 -16.67 8.19
CA ILE A 71 -9.14 -17.21 6.83
C ILE A 71 -8.93 -18.72 6.89
N VAL A 72 -10.01 -19.47 6.66
CA VAL A 72 -9.93 -20.93 6.52
C VAL A 72 -9.43 -21.32 5.13
N PRO A 73 -8.72 -22.45 4.98
CA PRO A 73 -8.25 -22.92 3.67
C PRO A 73 -9.40 -23.20 2.69
N TYR A 74 -10.47 -23.82 3.16
CA TYR A 74 -11.66 -24.17 2.40
C TYR A 74 -12.90 -23.59 3.09
N ILE A 75 -13.63 -22.72 2.37
CA ILE A 75 -14.86 -22.09 2.89
C ILE A 75 -16.04 -23.06 2.78
N ILE A 76 -16.10 -23.74 1.64
CA ILE A 76 -17.15 -24.66 1.22
C ILE A 76 -16.54 -26.03 0.89
N PRO A 77 -17.32 -27.12 0.98
CA PRO A 77 -16.87 -28.41 0.50
C PRO A 77 -16.75 -28.42 -1.04
N PRO A 78 -15.94 -29.32 -1.64
CA PRO A 78 -15.72 -29.36 -3.09
C PRO A 78 -16.97 -29.62 -3.93
N TRP A 79 -18.00 -30.23 -3.35
CA TRP A 79 -19.28 -30.54 -4.01
C TRP A 79 -20.36 -29.46 -3.80
N TRP A 80 -20.05 -28.36 -3.11
CA TRP A 80 -20.98 -27.26 -2.95
C TRP A 80 -21.27 -26.59 -4.29
N GLN A 81 -22.56 -26.37 -4.57
CA GLN A 81 -23.02 -25.70 -5.78
C GLN A 81 -23.45 -24.29 -5.40
N GLY A 82 -22.73 -23.31 -5.94
CA GLY A 82 -23.05 -21.90 -5.71
C GLY A 82 -24.22 -21.39 -6.56
N PRO A 83 -24.57 -20.11 -6.39
CA PRO A 83 -25.57 -19.47 -7.22
C PRO A 83 -25.11 -19.43 -8.69
N GLN A 84 -26.08 -19.42 -9.60
CA GLN A 84 -25.79 -19.23 -11.01
C GLN A 84 -25.25 -17.82 -11.24
N MET A 85 -24.20 -17.69 -12.06
CA MET A 85 -23.56 -16.40 -12.36
C MET A 85 -23.70 -16.05 -13.84
N PHE A 86 -24.09 -14.81 -14.12
CA PHE A 86 -24.19 -14.27 -15.46
C PHE A 86 -23.35 -12.99 -15.55
N ILE A 87 -22.33 -13.00 -16.42
CA ILE A 87 -21.45 -11.86 -16.68
C ILE A 87 -21.39 -11.70 -18.18
N GLU A 88 -22.09 -10.69 -18.71
CA GLU A 88 -22.08 -10.43 -20.15
C GLU A 88 -20.77 -9.82 -20.63
N THR A 89 -20.53 -9.93 -21.93
CA THR A 89 -19.25 -9.56 -22.53
C THR A 89 -19.03 -8.06 -22.57
N ASN A 90 -20.11 -7.29 -22.67
CA ASN A 90 -20.09 -5.85 -22.81
C ASN A 90 -21.29 -5.18 -22.10
N THR A 91 -21.18 -3.87 -21.90
CA THR A 91 -22.16 -3.03 -21.19
C THR A 91 -23.54 -3.02 -21.85
N GLU A 92 -23.60 -2.92 -23.18
CA GLU A 92 -24.86 -2.84 -23.93
C GLU A 92 -25.65 -4.14 -23.82
N GLU A 93 -24.98 -5.28 -24.00
CA GLU A 93 -25.56 -6.61 -23.84
C GLU A 93 -26.08 -6.82 -22.42
N ALA A 94 -25.31 -6.41 -21.41
CA ALA A 94 -25.73 -6.50 -20.01
C ALA A 94 -26.98 -5.66 -19.72
N GLN A 95 -27.07 -4.45 -20.28
CA GLN A 95 -28.24 -3.59 -20.14
C GLN A 95 -29.48 -4.19 -20.82
N ILE A 96 -29.35 -4.62 -22.08
CA ILE A 96 -30.46 -5.25 -22.82
C ILE A 96 -30.96 -6.50 -22.09
N LYS A 97 -30.04 -7.34 -21.63
CA LYS A 97 -30.39 -8.56 -20.86
C LYS A 97 -31.06 -8.21 -19.55
N HIS A 98 -30.57 -7.21 -18.84
CA HIS A 98 -31.18 -6.73 -17.60
C HIS A 98 -32.64 -6.31 -17.84
N GLU A 99 -32.90 -5.46 -18.83
CA GLU A 99 -34.25 -4.99 -19.18
C GLU A 99 -35.20 -6.14 -19.57
N GLN A 100 -34.71 -7.10 -20.37
CA GLN A 100 -35.46 -8.32 -20.72
C GLN A 100 -35.86 -9.13 -19.49
N ILE A 101 -34.93 -9.36 -18.56
CA ILE A 101 -35.17 -10.19 -17.37
C ILE A 101 -36.18 -9.51 -16.42
N ILE A 102 -36.14 -8.19 -16.29
CA ILE A 102 -37.15 -7.46 -15.50
C ILE A 102 -38.56 -7.71 -16.05
N GLN A 103 -38.71 -7.85 -17.38
CA GLN A 103 -39.98 -8.12 -18.03
C GLN A 103 -40.39 -9.60 -17.99
N ASP A 104 -39.42 -10.50 -18.20
CA ASP A 104 -39.66 -11.95 -18.32
C ASP A 104 -39.85 -12.64 -16.96
N GLU A 105 -39.33 -12.08 -15.88
CA GLU A 105 -39.31 -12.69 -14.54
C GLU A 105 -40.05 -11.84 -13.48
N PRO A 106 -41.32 -11.44 -13.69
CA PRO A 106 -42.03 -10.53 -12.78
C PRO A 106 -42.28 -11.12 -11.37
N ASP A 107 -42.28 -12.45 -11.24
CA ASP A 107 -42.46 -13.18 -9.98
C ASP A 107 -41.15 -13.37 -9.19
N ALA A 108 -40.01 -12.96 -9.75
CA ALA A 108 -38.74 -12.98 -9.05
C ALA A 108 -38.60 -11.77 -8.11
N VAL A 109 -37.72 -11.90 -7.10
CA VAL A 109 -37.33 -10.76 -6.27
C VAL A 109 -36.04 -10.15 -6.83
N HIS A 110 -36.12 -8.89 -7.26
CA HIS A 110 -35.02 -8.15 -7.87
C HIS A 110 -34.34 -7.27 -6.81
N ILE A 111 -33.05 -7.50 -6.58
CA ILE A 111 -32.31 -6.80 -5.53
C ILE A 111 -30.93 -6.40 -6.06
N TYR A 112 -30.63 -5.11 -5.96
CA TYR A 112 -29.37 -4.49 -6.36
C TYR A 112 -28.48 -4.31 -5.15
N THR A 113 -27.18 -4.29 -5.35
CA THR A 113 -26.23 -4.10 -4.27
C THR A 113 -24.96 -3.41 -4.71
N ASP A 114 -24.40 -2.63 -3.79
CA ASP A 114 -23.13 -1.94 -3.96
C ASP A 114 -22.36 -1.86 -2.62
N GLY A 115 -21.04 -1.73 -2.73
CA GLY A 115 -20.15 -1.36 -1.65
C GLY A 115 -19.34 -0.12 -2.02
N SER A 116 -19.42 0.94 -1.20
CA SER A 116 -18.80 2.23 -1.52
C SER A 116 -17.75 2.65 -0.49
N GLY A 117 -16.69 3.29 -0.97
CA GLY A 117 -15.64 3.88 -0.14
C GLY A 117 -15.58 5.39 -0.32
N ILE A 118 -16.02 6.14 0.70
CA ILE A 118 -16.08 7.61 0.65
C ILE A 118 -15.61 8.23 1.96
N GLY A 119 -14.80 9.28 1.89
CA GLY A 119 -14.30 9.98 3.09
C GLY A 119 -13.48 9.11 4.06
N GLY A 120 -12.82 8.05 3.58
CA GLY A 120 -12.10 7.09 4.44
C GLY A 120 -13.00 6.08 5.17
N HIS A 121 -14.27 6.02 4.79
CA HIS A 121 -15.28 5.13 5.35
C HIS A 121 -15.80 4.17 4.29
N ILE A 122 -16.14 2.95 4.72
CA ILE A 122 -16.68 1.91 3.84
C ILE A 122 -18.14 1.67 4.22
N GLY A 123 -19.02 1.66 3.23
CA GLY A 123 -20.43 1.36 3.36
C GLY A 123 -20.83 0.23 2.42
N ALA A 124 -21.94 -0.42 2.73
CA ALA A 124 -22.57 -1.45 1.92
C ALA A 124 -24.07 -1.23 1.90
N ALA A 125 -24.73 -1.54 0.79
CA ALA A 125 -26.18 -1.49 0.70
C ALA A 125 -26.77 -2.53 -0.24
N ALA A 126 -28.04 -2.81 -0.01
CA ALA A 126 -28.89 -3.59 -0.88
C ALA A 126 -30.25 -2.89 -1.04
N VAL A 127 -30.74 -2.79 -2.27
CA VAL A 127 -32.01 -2.15 -2.63
C VAL A 127 -32.86 -3.15 -3.38
N CYS A 128 -34.01 -3.50 -2.82
CA CYS A 128 -34.99 -4.37 -3.47
C CYS A 128 -36.07 -3.54 -4.16
N THR A 129 -36.10 -3.56 -5.48
CA THR A 129 -37.11 -2.83 -6.27
C THR A 129 -38.47 -3.50 -6.22
N THR A 130 -38.53 -4.81 -5.99
CA THR A 130 -39.80 -5.57 -5.88
C THR A 130 -40.58 -5.21 -4.61
N THR A 131 -39.91 -5.02 -3.48
CA THR A 131 -40.55 -4.72 -2.18
C THR A 131 -40.33 -3.29 -1.70
N GLN A 132 -39.57 -2.48 -2.46
CA GLN A 132 -39.12 -1.14 -2.08
C GLN A 132 -38.40 -1.12 -0.72
N GLU A 133 -37.65 -2.18 -0.42
CA GLU A 133 -36.91 -2.33 0.84
C GLU A 133 -35.43 -2.04 0.61
N THR A 134 -34.84 -1.21 1.47
CA THR A 134 -33.40 -0.91 1.46
C THR A 134 -32.78 -1.33 2.78
N LYS A 135 -31.64 -2.02 2.69
CA LYS A 135 -30.76 -2.28 3.83
C LYS A 135 -29.39 -1.71 3.57
N SER A 136 -28.75 -1.24 4.63
CA SER A 136 -27.39 -0.74 4.57
C SER A 136 -26.62 -1.10 5.83
N ALA A 137 -25.29 -1.13 5.70
CA ALA A 137 -24.38 -1.43 6.78
C ALA A 137 -23.15 -0.54 6.69
N TYR A 138 -22.70 -0.03 7.83
CA TYR A 138 -21.42 0.64 7.95
C TYR A 138 -20.33 -0.40 8.19
N MET A 139 -19.31 -0.44 7.33
CA MET A 139 -18.24 -1.45 7.35
C MET A 139 -16.96 -0.95 8.02
N GLY A 140 -17.04 0.16 8.75
CA GLY A 140 -15.88 0.78 9.40
C GLY A 140 -15.10 1.72 8.46
N ASP A 141 -13.90 2.08 8.89
CA ASP A 141 -12.98 2.88 8.09
C ASP A 141 -12.20 2.03 7.05
N ASP A 142 -11.47 2.72 6.17
CA ASP A 142 -10.60 2.12 5.16
C ASP A 142 -9.37 1.38 5.75
N THR A 143 -9.20 1.42 7.07
CA THR A 143 -8.22 0.63 7.84
C THR A 143 -8.82 -0.65 8.44
N THR A 144 -10.15 -0.75 8.47
CA THR A 144 -10.92 -1.87 8.99
C THR A 144 -11.38 -2.77 7.85
N SER A 145 -11.97 -2.17 6.81
CA SER A 145 -12.57 -2.87 5.68
C SER A 145 -12.10 -2.31 4.34
N THR A 146 -12.49 -2.98 3.25
CA THR A 146 -12.24 -2.54 1.88
C THR A 146 -13.56 -2.40 1.14
N VAL A 147 -13.58 -1.61 0.06
CA VAL A 147 -14.70 -1.53 -0.89
C VAL A 147 -15.18 -2.93 -1.27
N TYR A 148 -14.26 -3.82 -1.67
CA TYR A 148 -14.58 -5.22 -1.98
C TYR A 148 -15.28 -6.00 -0.84
N ALA A 149 -14.97 -5.74 0.43
CA ALA A 149 -15.71 -6.35 1.53
C ALA A 149 -17.08 -5.69 1.75
N GLY A 150 -17.20 -4.39 1.46
CA GLY A 150 -18.51 -3.72 1.35
C GLY A 150 -19.40 -4.40 0.30
N GLU A 151 -18.86 -4.72 -0.86
CA GLU A 151 -19.56 -5.39 -1.97
C GLU A 151 -20.09 -6.78 -1.56
N LEU A 152 -19.25 -7.57 -0.88
CA LEU A 152 -19.67 -8.86 -0.32
C LEU A 152 -20.71 -8.69 0.79
N GLN A 153 -20.56 -7.69 1.66
CA GLN A 153 -21.56 -7.40 2.68
C GLN A 153 -22.90 -6.98 2.04
N GLY A 154 -22.85 -6.23 0.94
CA GLY A 154 -24.01 -5.88 0.14
C GLY A 154 -24.77 -7.13 -0.33
N ILE A 155 -24.08 -8.11 -0.91
CA ILE A 155 -24.69 -9.42 -1.27
C ILE A 155 -25.29 -10.13 -0.04
N SER A 156 -24.63 -10.07 1.12
CA SER A 156 -25.22 -10.62 2.36
C SER A 156 -26.52 -9.91 2.75
N LEU A 157 -26.60 -8.58 2.59
CA LEU A 157 -27.82 -7.79 2.83
C LEU A 157 -28.93 -8.16 1.83
N VAL A 158 -28.59 -8.40 0.57
CA VAL A 158 -29.54 -8.91 -0.45
C VAL A 158 -30.20 -10.20 0.03
N LEU A 159 -29.40 -11.16 0.48
CA LEU A 159 -29.90 -12.45 0.95
C LEU A 159 -30.75 -12.29 2.23
N GLN A 160 -30.44 -11.33 3.10
CA GLN A 160 -31.28 -11.02 4.26
C GLN A 160 -32.64 -10.44 3.85
N ILE A 161 -32.70 -9.59 2.82
CA ILE A 161 -33.97 -9.07 2.29
C ILE A 161 -34.78 -10.24 1.70
N ALA A 162 -34.17 -11.10 0.89
CA ALA A 162 -34.85 -12.26 0.30
C ALA A 162 -35.38 -13.25 1.36
N GLN A 163 -34.59 -13.53 2.40
CA GLN A 163 -35.04 -14.37 3.53
C GLN A 163 -36.23 -13.74 4.27
N GLN A 164 -36.24 -12.42 4.46
CA GLN A 164 -37.35 -11.72 5.11
C GLN A 164 -38.61 -11.69 4.24
N ASP A 165 -38.49 -11.42 2.94
CA ASP A 165 -39.60 -11.49 1.99
C ASP A 165 -40.27 -12.87 2.02
N ARG A 166 -39.47 -13.95 2.00
CA ARG A 166 -39.96 -15.33 2.14
C ARG A 166 -40.62 -15.59 3.49
N SER A 167 -40.04 -15.11 4.59
CA SER A 167 -40.61 -15.28 5.94
C SER A 167 -41.97 -14.58 6.13
N ARG A 168 -42.26 -13.53 5.34
CA ARG A 168 -43.56 -12.87 5.30
C ARG A 168 -44.62 -13.68 4.52
N GLY A 169 -44.25 -14.84 3.97
CA GLY A 169 -45.16 -15.71 3.21
C GLY A 169 -45.21 -15.42 1.71
N ASN A 170 -44.34 -14.53 1.21
CA ASN A 170 -44.31 -14.22 -0.22
C ASN A 170 -43.74 -15.40 -1.02
N SER A 171 -44.43 -15.77 -2.09
CA SER A 171 -43.97 -16.79 -3.03
C SER A 171 -43.24 -16.09 -4.17
N ARG A 172 -41.95 -16.41 -4.34
CA ARG A 172 -41.09 -15.90 -5.41
C ARG A 172 -40.59 -17.05 -6.25
N SER A 173 -40.41 -16.83 -7.54
CA SER A 173 -39.82 -17.84 -8.43
C SER A 173 -38.34 -18.08 -8.11
N LYS A 174 -37.59 -17.00 -7.83
CA LYS A 174 -36.15 -16.97 -7.49
C LYS A 174 -35.71 -15.60 -6.97
N VAL A 175 -34.46 -15.53 -6.50
CA VAL A 175 -33.76 -14.29 -6.14
C VAL A 175 -32.82 -13.89 -7.28
N LEU A 176 -33.02 -12.68 -7.81
CA LEU A 176 -32.13 -12.05 -8.79
C LEU A 176 -31.31 -10.96 -8.12
N ILE A 177 -30.01 -11.22 -7.97
CA ILE A 177 -29.04 -10.31 -7.38
C ILE A 177 -28.31 -9.56 -8.49
N TYR A 178 -28.30 -8.24 -8.44
CA TYR A 178 -27.59 -7.38 -9.40
C TYR A 178 -26.45 -6.63 -8.71
N THR A 179 -25.26 -6.69 -9.28
CA THR A 179 -24.07 -5.95 -8.82
C THR A 179 -23.18 -5.61 -10.01
N ASP A 180 -22.48 -4.49 -9.95
CA ASP A 180 -21.47 -4.11 -10.94
C ASP A 180 -20.09 -4.73 -10.68
N ASN A 181 -19.92 -5.38 -9.52
CA ASN A 181 -18.65 -5.96 -9.13
C ASN A 181 -18.50 -7.42 -9.58
N GLN A 182 -17.97 -7.62 -10.79
CA GLN A 182 -17.68 -8.95 -11.33
C GLN A 182 -16.79 -9.82 -10.43
N ALA A 183 -15.91 -9.21 -9.63
CA ALA A 183 -15.07 -9.95 -8.69
C ALA A 183 -15.88 -10.50 -7.52
N ALA A 184 -16.85 -9.74 -7.01
CA ALA A 184 -17.79 -10.21 -6.00
C ALA A 184 -18.64 -11.38 -6.54
N ILE A 185 -19.18 -11.26 -7.76
CA ILE A 185 -19.94 -12.35 -8.43
C ILE A 185 -19.14 -13.65 -8.45
N ARG A 186 -17.92 -13.60 -8.99
CA ARG A 186 -17.04 -14.78 -9.11
C ARG A 186 -16.68 -15.37 -7.75
N SER A 187 -16.51 -14.53 -6.74
CA SER A 187 -16.10 -14.96 -5.40
C SER A 187 -17.24 -15.59 -4.62
N THR A 188 -18.46 -15.08 -4.78
CA THR A 188 -19.67 -15.65 -4.20
C THR A 188 -20.06 -16.97 -4.87
N ALA A 189 -19.92 -17.07 -6.19
CA ALA A 189 -20.20 -18.31 -6.92
C ALA A 189 -19.17 -19.42 -6.63
N LYS A 190 -17.90 -19.04 -6.42
CA LYS A 190 -16.80 -19.98 -6.09
C LYS A 190 -15.96 -19.47 -4.92
N PRO A 191 -16.49 -19.53 -3.68
CA PRO A 191 -15.80 -19.11 -2.46
C PRO A 191 -14.44 -19.77 -2.28
N LYS A 192 -13.39 -18.96 -2.11
CA LYS A 192 -12.02 -19.41 -1.83
C LYS A 192 -11.55 -18.80 -0.52
N GLY A 193 -10.65 -19.50 0.19
CA GLY A 193 -9.99 -19.00 1.41
C GLY A 193 -9.08 -17.79 1.15
N LYS A 194 -9.67 -16.61 0.96
CA LYS A 194 -8.98 -15.32 0.71
C LYS A 194 -9.55 -14.23 1.63
N LEU A 195 -9.16 -12.98 1.40
CA LEU A 195 -9.68 -11.80 2.10
C LEU A 195 -11.21 -11.76 1.99
N GLY A 196 -11.90 -11.48 3.10
CA GLY A 196 -13.37 -11.51 3.16
C GLY A 196 -13.95 -12.92 3.32
N ALA A 197 -13.14 -13.92 3.71
CA ALA A 197 -13.59 -15.31 3.86
C ALA A 197 -14.77 -15.47 4.84
N TYR A 198 -14.86 -14.62 5.87
CA TYR A 198 -15.99 -14.65 6.80
C TYR A 198 -17.31 -14.23 6.14
N LEU A 199 -17.28 -13.21 5.27
CA LEU A 199 -18.43 -12.78 4.48
C LEU A 199 -18.83 -13.87 3.49
N LEU A 200 -17.87 -14.42 2.74
CA LEU A 200 -18.14 -15.51 1.80
C LEU A 200 -18.74 -16.74 2.49
N ARG A 201 -18.29 -17.07 3.71
CA ARG A 201 -18.89 -18.15 4.52
C ARG A 201 -20.33 -17.83 4.91
N SER A 202 -20.60 -16.60 5.35
CA SER A 202 -21.95 -16.17 5.69
C SER A 202 -22.87 -16.22 4.47
N ILE A 203 -22.42 -15.69 3.33
CA ILE A 203 -23.15 -15.69 2.07
C ILE A 203 -23.46 -17.11 1.61
N ALA A 204 -22.47 -18.02 1.62
CA ALA A 204 -22.70 -19.41 1.24
C ALA A 204 -23.77 -20.08 2.12
N LYS A 205 -23.73 -19.85 3.43
CA LYS A 205 -24.74 -20.35 4.37
C LYS A 205 -26.14 -19.79 4.07
N GLN A 206 -26.24 -18.48 3.81
CA GLN A 206 -27.52 -17.84 3.49
C GLN A 206 -28.11 -18.35 2.17
N ILE A 207 -27.26 -18.65 1.18
CA ILE A 207 -27.67 -19.26 -0.09
C ILE A 207 -28.18 -20.68 0.14
N ASP A 208 -27.47 -21.50 0.92
CA ASP A 208 -27.91 -22.85 1.28
C ASP A 208 -29.29 -22.82 1.98
N GLU A 209 -29.48 -21.88 2.92
CA GLU A 209 -30.74 -21.69 3.64
C GLU A 209 -31.91 -21.35 2.68
N LEU A 210 -31.69 -20.50 1.68
CA LEU A 210 -32.71 -20.18 0.67
C LEU A 210 -32.99 -21.37 -0.27
N GLN A 211 -31.94 -22.07 -0.68
CA GLN A 211 -32.06 -23.23 -1.56
C GLN A 211 -32.85 -24.37 -0.89
N LEU A 212 -32.64 -24.60 0.42
CA LEU A 212 -33.43 -25.56 1.21
C LEU A 212 -34.91 -25.19 1.30
N GLN A 213 -35.25 -23.90 1.12
CA GLN A 213 -36.63 -23.41 1.07
C GLN A 213 -37.21 -23.43 -0.35
N GLY A 214 -36.50 -24.02 -1.31
CA GLY A 214 -36.88 -24.10 -2.72
C GLY A 214 -36.69 -22.79 -3.49
N LEU A 215 -35.92 -21.83 -2.96
CA LEU A 215 -35.70 -20.54 -3.59
C LEU A 215 -34.28 -20.45 -4.16
N ASN A 216 -34.18 -20.54 -5.48
CA ASN A 216 -32.90 -20.45 -6.19
C ASN A 216 -32.38 -19.01 -6.22
N THR A 217 -31.06 -18.86 -6.28
CA THR A 217 -30.38 -17.56 -6.35
C THR A 217 -29.55 -17.46 -7.63
N GLU A 218 -29.73 -16.37 -8.37
CA GLU A 218 -28.93 -15.99 -9.52
C GLU A 218 -28.23 -14.66 -9.22
N ILE A 219 -26.96 -14.53 -9.60
CA ILE A 219 -26.19 -13.29 -9.50
C ILE A 219 -25.80 -12.82 -10.89
N ARG A 220 -26.20 -11.60 -11.23
CA ARG A 220 -26.07 -11.01 -12.56
C ARG A 220 -25.24 -9.73 -12.50
N TRP A 221 -24.32 -9.61 -13.44
CA TRP A 221 -23.57 -8.38 -13.61
C TRP A 221 -24.43 -7.31 -14.27
N VAL A 222 -24.43 -6.11 -13.68
CA VAL A 222 -24.98 -4.90 -14.30
C VAL A 222 -23.88 -3.85 -14.42
N PRO A 223 -23.81 -3.08 -15.50
CA PRO A 223 -22.82 -2.02 -15.63
C PRO A 223 -23.07 -0.86 -14.66
N ALA A 224 -21.99 -0.30 -14.13
CA ALA A 224 -22.03 0.88 -13.27
C ALA A 224 -22.32 2.16 -14.07
N HIS A 225 -23.03 3.12 -13.45
CA HIS A 225 -23.18 4.50 -13.93
C HIS A 225 -23.78 4.69 -15.33
N ILE A 226 -24.74 3.85 -15.72
CA ILE A 226 -25.44 3.96 -17.01
C ILE A 226 -26.95 4.23 -16.87
N GLY A 227 -27.46 4.65 -15.71
CA GLY A 227 -28.89 4.95 -15.54
C GLY A 227 -29.75 3.78 -15.06
N ILE A 228 -29.17 2.64 -14.65
CA ILE A 228 -29.95 1.55 -14.04
C ILE A 228 -30.36 1.99 -12.63
N GLN A 229 -31.61 2.43 -12.48
CA GLN A 229 -32.13 3.04 -11.25
C GLN A 229 -31.81 2.24 -9.98
N GLY A 230 -32.05 0.92 -9.97
CA GLY A 230 -31.78 0.09 -8.79
C GLY A 230 -30.28 0.05 -8.41
N ASN A 231 -29.39 0.10 -9.40
CA ASN A 231 -27.94 0.12 -9.15
C ASN A 231 -27.49 1.50 -8.62
N GLU A 232 -28.05 2.58 -9.17
CA GLU A 232 -27.76 3.95 -8.70
C GLU A 232 -28.29 4.18 -7.29
N GLU A 233 -29.47 3.64 -6.97
CA GLU A 233 -30.02 3.66 -5.61
C GLU A 233 -29.16 2.86 -4.63
N ALA A 234 -28.62 1.71 -5.05
CA ALA A 234 -27.70 0.92 -4.23
C ALA A 234 -26.38 1.66 -3.96
N ASP A 235 -25.76 2.28 -4.98
CA ASP A 235 -24.54 3.09 -4.82
C ASP A 235 -24.77 4.29 -3.90
N ARG A 236 -25.88 5.01 -4.10
CA ARG A 236 -26.26 6.11 -3.21
C ARG A 236 -26.47 5.63 -1.77
N ALA A 237 -27.20 4.52 -1.57
CA ALA A 237 -27.43 3.97 -0.24
C ALA A 237 -26.14 3.47 0.43
N ALA A 238 -25.20 2.92 -0.34
CA ALA A 238 -23.90 2.49 0.17
C ALA A 238 -23.05 3.68 0.62
N LYS A 239 -23.07 4.80 -0.13
CA LYS A 239 -22.45 6.06 0.30
C LYS A 239 -23.13 6.61 1.55
N GLU A 240 -24.45 6.66 1.58
CA GLU A 240 -25.23 7.15 2.73
C GLU A 240 -24.97 6.35 4.00
N ALA A 241 -24.68 5.05 3.89
CA ALA A 241 -24.31 4.18 5.00
C ALA A 241 -23.05 4.66 5.75
N THR A 242 -22.17 5.39 5.07
CA THR A 242 -20.96 6.00 5.67
C THR A 242 -21.21 7.32 6.39
N GLY A 243 -22.45 7.81 6.36
CA GLY A 243 -22.82 9.16 6.80
C GLY A 243 -22.64 10.23 5.73
N TRP A 244 -22.19 9.89 4.52
CA TRP A 244 -22.15 10.83 3.40
C TRP A 244 -23.57 11.25 2.98
N ARG A 245 -23.73 12.51 2.58
CA ARG A 245 -24.98 13.07 2.01
C ARG A 245 -24.61 13.96 0.83
N GLU A 246 -25.47 13.99 -0.18
CA GLU A 246 -25.27 14.85 -1.34
C GLU A 246 -25.62 16.29 -0.98
N GLY A 247 -24.70 17.24 -1.17
CA GLY A 247 -24.92 18.66 -0.92
C GLY A 247 -25.07 19.09 0.55
N ASP A 248 -25.24 18.15 1.47
CA ASP A 248 -25.52 18.38 2.89
C ASP A 248 -24.34 18.01 3.81
N PRO A 249 -24.36 18.47 5.08
CA PRO A 249 -23.44 17.97 6.11
C PRO A 249 -23.55 16.46 6.30
N THR A 250 -22.47 15.85 6.82
CA THR A 250 -22.46 14.41 7.12
C THR A 250 -23.62 14.02 8.03
N GLY A 251 -24.38 13.02 7.62
CA GLY A 251 -25.49 12.43 8.39
C GLY A 251 -25.05 11.26 9.29
N PRO A 252 -26.00 10.61 9.98
CA PRO A 252 -25.73 9.42 10.77
C PRO A 252 -25.28 8.26 9.88
N LYS A 253 -24.32 7.48 10.40
CA LYS A 253 -23.85 6.24 9.79
C LYS A 253 -24.87 5.12 10.00
N ALA A 254 -24.91 4.16 9.09
CA ALA A 254 -25.68 2.94 9.28
C ALA A 254 -25.12 2.11 10.44
N ALA A 255 -25.91 1.15 10.93
CA ALA A 255 -25.44 0.21 11.94
C ALA A 255 -24.30 -0.66 11.38
N GLU A 256 -23.34 -1.01 12.24
CA GLU A 256 -22.33 -2.02 11.91
C GLU A 256 -22.97 -3.41 11.88
N PRO A 257 -22.53 -4.31 11.00
CA PRO A 257 -23.01 -5.69 11.00
C PRO A 257 -22.58 -6.39 12.30
N GLN A 258 -23.36 -7.38 12.74
CA GLN A 258 -23.07 -8.15 13.96
C GLN A 258 -21.66 -8.77 13.97
N GLN A 259 -21.13 -9.11 12.79
CA GLN A 259 -19.78 -9.61 12.59
C GLN A 259 -19.01 -8.68 11.65
N LEU A 260 -18.18 -7.81 12.23
CA LEU A 260 -17.21 -7.01 11.50
C LEU A 260 -15.80 -7.41 11.93
N TYR A 261 -15.01 -7.92 10.99
CA TYR A 261 -13.62 -8.30 11.23
C TYR A 261 -12.67 -7.40 10.46
N GLN A 262 -11.52 -7.13 11.07
CA GLN A 262 -10.46 -6.41 10.40
C GLN A 262 -9.77 -7.29 9.38
N LEU A 263 -9.68 -6.80 8.14
CA LEU A 263 -9.09 -7.54 7.05
C LEU A 263 -7.57 -7.56 7.15
N ARG A 264 -6.94 -8.67 6.74
CA ARG A 264 -5.45 -8.75 6.78
C ARG A 264 -4.79 -7.71 5.88
N SER A 265 -5.44 -7.35 4.78
CA SER A 265 -4.96 -6.37 3.80
C SER A 265 -4.93 -4.96 4.38
N THR A 266 -6.00 -4.53 5.04
CA THR A 266 -6.11 -3.18 5.61
C THR A 266 -5.08 -3.00 6.73
N MET A 267 -4.88 -4.02 7.56
CA MET A 267 -3.81 -4.03 8.57
C MET A 267 -2.41 -3.87 7.97
N LYS A 268 -2.12 -4.54 6.85
CA LYS A 268 -0.83 -4.37 6.14
C LYS A 268 -0.69 -2.96 5.59
N THR A 269 -1.74 -2.43 4.96
CA THR A 269 -1.76 -1.06 4.42
C THR A 269 -1.52 -0.03 5.52
N TRP A 270 -2.26 -0.13 6.62
CA TRP A 270 -2.08 0.73 7.80
C TRP A 270 -0.65 0.62 8.35
N SER A 271 -0.15 -0.60 8.59
CA SER A 271 1.19 -0.81 9.14
C SER A 271 2.27 -0.21 8.24
N HIS A 272 2.11 -0.32 6.92
CA HIS A 272 3.02 0.27 5.96
C HIS A 272 2.97 1.80 5.99
N LYS A 273 1.76 2.39 5.98
CA LYS A 273 1.54 3.83 6.08
C LYS A 273 2.18 4.40 7.35
N GLU A 274 1.86 3.83 8.51
CA GLU A 274 2.40 4.27 9.79
C GLU A 274 3.92 4.13 9.89
N THR A 275 4.48 3.05 9.33
CA THR A 275 5.93 2.85 9.31
C THR A 275 6.62 3.92 8.47
N ILE A 276 6.09 4.19 7.27
CA ILE A 276 6.61 5.24 6.40
C ILE A 276 6.51 6.61 7.08
N THR A 277 5.35 6.95 7.64
CA THR A 277 5.16 8.23 8.31
C THR A 277 6.08 8.39 9.52
N SER A 278 6.25 7.34 10.33
CA SER A 278 7.22 7.35 11.44
C SER A 278 8.66 7.50 10.95
N TRP A 279 9.05 6.79 9.89
CA TRP A 279 10.37 6.92 9.28
C TRP A 279 10.60 8.31 8.70
N GLU A 280 9.61 8.92 8.05
CA GLU A 280 9.69 10.29 7.55
C GLU A 280 9.91 11.29 8.68
N ARG A 281 9.13 11.18 9.77
CA ARG A 281 9.30 12.04 10.95
C ARG A 281 10.68 11.88 11.57
N HIS A 282 11.16 10.64 11.75
CA HIS A 282 12.51 10.38 12.25
C HIS A 282 13.58 10.92 11.30
N TRP A 283 13.41 10.73 9.99
CA TRP A 283 14.36 11.19 8.99
C TRP A 283 14.52 12.72 8.95
N ILE A 284 13.42 13.45 9.16
CA ILE A 284 13.41 14.92 9.23
C ILE A 284 14.05 15.43 10.52
N SER A 285 13.75 14.79 11.66
CA SER A 285 14.21 15.23 12.98
C SER A 285 15.63 14.78 13.33
N GLU A 286 16.16 13.74 12.66
CA GLU A 286 17.49 13.23 12.91
C GLU A 286 18.59 14.25 12.53
N THR A 287 19.60 14.32 13.39
CA THR A 287 20.75 15.23 13.25
C THR A 287 21.93 14.55 12.56
N ARG A 288 21.96 13.22 12.55
CA ARG A 288 22.96 12.41 11.84
C ARG A 288 22.55 12.18 10.38
N GLY A 289 23.51 11.88 9.51
CA GLY A 289 23.22 11.55 8.11
C GLY A 289 22.74 12.72 7.24
N ARG A 290 22.92 13.97 7.68
CA ARG A 290 22.41 15.16 6.98
C ARG A 290 22.92 15.33 5.55
N ALA A 291 24.11 14.83 5.23
CA ALA A 291 24.60 14.78 3.85
C ALA A 291 23.62 14.00 2.95
N SER A 292 23.19 12.81 3.38
CA SER A 292 22.23 11.99 2.64
C SER A 292 20.83 12.62 2.64
N PHE A 293 20.42 13.28 3.73
CA PHE A 293 19.17 14.06 3.77
C PHE A 293 19.12 15.17 2.71
N ARG A 294 20.23 15.90 2.48
CA ARG A 294 20.31 16.93 1.42
C ARG A 294 20.00 16.36 0.05
N HIS A 295 20.34 15.09 -0.20
CA HIS A 295 20.09 14.43 -1.48
C HIS A 295 18.69 13.80 -1.54
N THR A 296 18.26 13.20 -0.43
CA THR A 296 17.00 12.47 -0.30
C THR A 296 16.29 12.92 0.98
N PRO A 297 15.54 14.04 0.95
CA PRO A 297 14.83 14.55 2.13
C PRO A 297 13.58 13.74 2.47
N LYS A 298 13.08 12.93 1.54
CA LYS A 298 12.00 11.98 1.75
C LYS A 298 12.51 10.56 1.47
N PRO A 299 12.46 9.63 2.44
CA PRO A 299 12.84 8.23 2.22
C PRO A 299 12.07 7.65 1.04
N SER A 300 12.77 6.98 0.13
CA SER A 300 12.15 6.42 -1.08
C SER A 300 12.97 5.25 -1.60
N ARG A 301 12.29 4.26 -2.18
CA ARG A 301 12.95 3.14 -2.89
C ARG A 301 13.78 3.62 -4.08
N LYS A 302 13.50 4.79 -4.65
CA LYS A 302 14.26 5.39 -5.75
C LYS A 302 15.75 5.57 -5.48
N VAL A 303 16.17 5.58 -4.21
CA VAL A 303 17.59 5.60 -3.84
C VAL A 303 18.29 4.31 -4.26
N LEU A 304 17.58 3.16 -4.21
CA LEU A 304 18.13 1.87 -4.61
C LEU A 304 18.37 1.82 -6.13
N ASP A 305 17.48 2.42 -6.91
CA ASP A 305 17.57 2.49 -8.37
C ASP A 305 18.88 3.16 -8.85
N LEU A 306 19.48 4.03 -8.02
CA LEU A 306 20.79 4.65 -8.31
C LEU A 306 21.94 3.64 -8.35
N HIS A 307 21.77 2.49 -7.70
CA HIS A 307 22.77 1.43 -7.62
C HIS A 307 22.59 0.37 -8.70
N ASP A 308 21.47 0.39 -9.43
CA ASP A 308 21.17 -0.60 -10.46
C ASP A 308 22.17 -0.51 -11.62
N GLY A 309 22.75 -1.65 -11.99
CA GLY A 309 23.76 -1.76 -13.04
C GLY A 309 25.14 -1.21 -12.66
N LEU A 310 25.33 -0.67 -11.45
CA LEU A 310 26.65 -0.29 -10.97
C LEU A 310 27.43 -1.51 -10.48
N SER A 311 28.73 -1.51 -10.76
CA SER A 311 29.65 -2.44 -10.09
C SER A 311 29.66 -2.18 -8.58
N LYS A 312 30.04 -3.19 -7.78
CA LYS A 312 30.18 -3.04 -6.32
C LYS A 312 31.06 -1.84 -5.94
N LYS A 313 32.13 -1.58 -6.70
CA LYS A 313 33.05 -0.47 -6.47
C LYS A 313 32.38 0.89 -6.74
N HIS A 314 31.66 1.02 -7.84
CA HIS A 314 30.93 2.24 -8.19
C HIS A 314 29.78 2.51 -7.23
N SER A 315 29.05 1.47 -6.84
CA SER A 315 27.99 1.52 -5.84
C SER A 315 28.52 2.03 -4.49
N ALA A 316 29.64 1.48 -4.01
CA ALA A 316 30.29 1.95 -2.78
C ALA A 316 30.76 3.40 -2.87
N LEU A 317 31.36 3.81 -4.00
CA LEU A 317 31.79 5.18 -4.22
C LEU A 317 30.59 6.14 -4.20
N LEU A 318 29.49 5.80 -4.85
CA LEU A 318 28.26 6.59 -4.83
C LEU A 318 27.74 6.75 -3.39
N THR A 319 27.71 5.68 -2.60
CA THR A 319 27.35 5.76 -1.18
C THR A 319 28.28 6.71 -0.41
N GLN A 320 29.58 6.64 -0.61
CA GLN A 320 30.56 7.52 0.05
C GLN A 320 30.37 8.99 -0.36
N LEU A 321 30.15 9.26 -1.65
CA LEU A 321 29.88 10.60 -2.17
C LEU A 321 28.59 11.19 -1.56
N ARG A 322 27.51 10.40 -1.49
CA ARG A 322 26.21 10.82 -0.94
C ARG A 322 26.17 10.93 0.58
N THR A 323 27.03 10.19 1.28
CA THR A 323 27.15 10.27 2.75
C THR A 323 28.23 11.26 3.18
N GLU A 324 29.03 11.77 2.24
CA GLU A 324 30.25 12.55 2.46
C GLU A 324 31.28 11.84 3.39
N LYS A 325 31.12 10.53 3.59
CA LYS A 325 32.06 9.65 4.32
C LYS A 325 33.08 9.09 3.35
N ILE A 326 33.92 9.96 2.82
CA ILE A 326 34.90 9.66 1.76
C ILE A 326 36.28 10.19 2.19
N GLY A 327 37.36 9.57 1.73
CA GLY A 327 38.75 9.93 2.04
C GLY A 327 39.24 11.29 1.51
N LEU A 328 38.39 12.32 1.46
CA LEU A 328 38.80 13.70 1.19
C LEU A 328 39.26 14.39 2.48
N LYS A 329 40.16 15.37 2.37
CA LYS A 329 40.77 16.05 3.53
C LYS A 329 39.75 16.61 4.50
N ASP A 330 38.59 17.08 4.01
CA ASP A 330 37.56 17.61 4.90
C ASP A 330 37.03 16.57 5.90
N PHE A 331 36.67 15.39 5.41
CA PHE A 331 36.19 14.29 6.25
C PHE A 331 37.31 13.75 7.14
N LEU A 332 38.50 13.50 6.58
CA LEU A 332 39.63 12.94 7.30
C LEU A 332 40.11 13.85 8.45
N TYR A 333 40.18 15.16 8.21
CA TYR A 333 40.51 16.15 9.24
C TYR A 333 39.49 16.15 10.37
N ASN A 334 38.18 16.13 10.04
CA ASN A 334 37.10 16.08 11.03
C ASN A 334 37.02 14.74 11.80
N ARG A 335 37.73 13.70 11.34
CA ARG A 335 37.92 12.43 12.04
C ARG A 335 39.28 12.32 12.74
N LYS A 336 40.09 13.38 12.71
CA LYS A 336 41.42 13.46 13.32
C LYS A 336 42.36 12.34 12.85
N VAL A 337 42.30 12.02 11.56
CA VAL A 337 43.19 10.99 10.98
C VAL A 337 44.66 11.46 11.06
N PRO A 338 45.58 10.64 11.59
CA PRO A 338 46.99 10.99 11.69
C PRO A 338 47.60 11.41 10.35
N GLY A 339 48.41 12.47 10.36
CA GLY A 339 49.03 13.03 9.16
C GLY A 339 48.16 14.01 8.36
N ILE A 340 46.89 14.21 8.73
CA ILE A 340 46.00 15.21 8.10
C ILE A 340 45.85 16.42 9.04
N SER A 341 46.65 17.46 8.82
CA SER A 341 46.67 18.68 9.63
C SER A 341 45.73 19.79 9.13
N SER A 342 45.10 19.63 7.96
CA SER A 342 44.20 20.65 7.39
C SER A 342 43.08 20.03 6.56
N ASN A 343 41.89 20.63 6.65
CA ASN A 343 40.73 20.32 5.81
C ASN A 343 40.75 21.03 4.44
N ARG A 344 41.72 21.92 4.19
CA ARG A 344 41.81 22.71 2.96
C ARG A 344 42.21 21.85 1.77
N CYS A 345 41.58 22.13 0.63
CA CYS A 345 41.97 21.54 -0.63
C CYS A 345 43.35 22.07 -1.06
N PRO A 346 44.25 21.23 -1.64
CA PRO A 346 45.51 21.69 -2.22
C PRO A 346 45.35 22.75 -3.31
N CYS A 347 44.15 22.89 -3.89
CA CYS A 347 43.87 23.97 -4.84
C CYS A 347 43.79 25.36 -4.18
N GLY A 348 43.75 25.46 -2.85
CA GLY A 348 43.80 26.72 -2.10
C GLY A 348 42.47 27.47 -1.92
N SER A 349 41.39 27.07 -2.61
CA SER A 349 40.17 27.90 -2.67
C SER A 349 39.12 27.60 -1.57
N ASP A 350 39.05 26.38 -1.05
CA ASP A 350 37.99 25.96 -0.10
C ASP A 350 38.42 24.69 0.68
N ARG A 351 37.57 24.23 1.60
CA ARG A 351 37.65 22.90 2.21
C ARG A 351 37.49 21.82 1.13
N GLN A 352 38.21 20.70 1.24
CA GLN A 352 38.13 19.61 0.26
C GLN A 352 36.88 18.75 0.49
N THR A 353 35.71 19.31 0.21
CA THR A 353 34.41 18.60 0.29
C THR A 353 34.07 17.93 -1.04
N VAL A 354 33.10 17.02 -1.03
CA VAL A 354 32.55 16.40 -2.26
C VAL A 354 32.03 17.48 -3.22
N ALA A 355 31.26 18.45 -2.71
CA ALA A 355 30.76 19.57 -3.50
C ALA A 355 31.91 20.38 -4.13
N HIS A 356 32.96 20.66 -3.36
CA HIS A 356 34.12 21.38 -3.89
C HIS A 356 34.78 20.60 -5.02
N VAL A 357 35.12 19.32 -4.82
CA VAL A 357 35.80 18.47 -5.81
C VAL A 357 34.96 18.33 -7.09
N LEU A 358 33.67 17.99 -6.94
CA LEU A 358 32.80 17.69 -8.07
C LEU A 358 32.23 18.91 -8.80
N LEU A 359 32.22 20.10 -8.19
CA LEU A 359 31.58 21.27 -8.81
C LEU A 359 32.52 22.46 -9.03
N ARG A 360 33.56 22.64 -8.20
CA ARG A 360 34.31 23.92 -8.13
C ARG A 360 35.82 23.81 -8.24
N CYS A 361 36.39 22.66 -7.88
CA CYS A 361 37.84 22.53 -7.74
C CYS A 361 38.55 22.80 -9.07
N ARG A 362 39.48 23.75 -9.07
CA ARG A 362 40.25 24.15 -10.27
C ARG A 362 41.24 23.08 -10.71
N GLN A 363 41.84 22.35 -9.77
CA GLN A 363 42.77 21.25 -10.06
C GLN A 363 42.07 20.07 -10.76
N HIS A 364 40.77 19.88 -10.50
CA HIS A 364 39.98 18.80 -11.11
C HIS A 364 39.09 19.30 -12.26
N ARG A 365 39.33 20.50 -12.81
CA ARG A 365 38.47 21.07 -13.86
C ARG A 365 38.45 20.22 -15.12
N GLN A 366 39.62 19.89 -15.67
CA GLN A 366 39.73 19.12 -16.92
C GLN A 366 39.06 17.76 -16.80
N LEU A 367 39.38 17.00 -15.74
CA LEU A 367 38.77 15.71 -15.48
C LEU A 367 37.25 15.82 -15.28
N ARG A 368 36.78 16.83 -14.56
CA ARG A 368 35.34 17.05 -14.38
C ARG A 368 34.64 17.32 -15.71
N ASP A 369 35.23 18.13 -16.58
CA ASP A 369 34.65 18.43 -17.89
C ASP A 369 34.66 17.20 -18.80
N GLN A 370 35.65 16.32 -18.66
CA GLN A 370 35.73 15.05 -19.38
C GLN A 370 34.66 14.06 -18.91
N GLU A 371 34.53 13.85 -17.60
CA GLU A 371 33.70 12.78 -17.04
C GLU A 371 32.24 13.21 -16.82
N LEU A 372 32.01 14.46 -16.44
CA LEU A 372 30.68 14.99 -16.16
C LEU A 372 30.15 15.87 -17.28
N GLY A 373 30.94 16.15 -18.32
CA GLY A 373 30.64 17.17 -19.31
C GLY A 373 30.79 18.59 -18.74
N ARG A 374 30.73 19.62 -19.60
CA ARG A 374 30.71 21.02 -19.14
C ARG A 374 29.43 21.27 -18.34
N LEU A 375 29.56 21.38 -17.03
CA LEU A 375 28.49 21.74 -16.12
C LEU A 375 28.00 23.18 -16.40
N ARG A 376 27.06 23.37 -17.34
CA ARG A 376 26.43 24.69 -17.62
C ARG A 376 25.25 24.94 -16.66
N GLY A 377 25.12 26.16 -16.12
CA GLY A 377 23.98 26.57 -15.27
C GLY A 377 24.09 26.23 -13.76
N ARG A 378 22.96 26.28 -13.04
CA ARG A 378 22.85 25.98 -11.58
C ARG A 378 22.91 24.47 -11.29
N ASN A 379 24.04 23.82 -11.54
CA ASN A 379 24.23 22.42 -11.17
C ASN A 379 24.43 22.28 -9.66
N THR A 380 23.58 21.47 -9.01
CA THR A 380 23.69 21.18 -7.58
C THR A 380 24.26 19.79 -7.37
N LEU A 381 24.94 19.58 -6.23
CA LEU A 381 25.44 18.26 -5.86
C LEU A 381 24.30 17.22 -5.79
N ARG A 382 23.10 17.65 -5.37
CA ARG A 382 21.90 16.82 -5.35
C ARG A 382 21.51 16.34 -6.75
N LYS A 383 21.52 17.23 -7.74
CA LYS A 383 21.21 16.88 -9.13
C LYS A 383 22.20 15.83 -9.64
N LEU A 384 23.49 16.12 -9.49
CA LEU A 384 24.57 15.27 -9.97
C LEU A 384 24.56 13.86 -9.35
N LEU A 385 24.21 13.72 -8.06
CA LEU A 385 24.24 12.43 -7.38
C LEU A 385 22.91 11.67 -7.42
N ASN A 386 21.81 12.27 -7.92
CA ASN A 386 20.49 11.64 -8.04
C ASN A 386 20.07 11.37 -9.49
N GLU A 387 20.75 11.93 -10.48
CA GLU A 387 20.45 11.67 -11.89
C GLU A 387 21.30 10.51 -12.41
N ARG A 388 20.61 9.49 -12.94
CA ARG A 388 21.26 8.47 -13.77
C ARG A 388 21.56 9.11 -15.12
N LYS A 389 22.81 9.12 -15.53
CA LYS A 389 23.19 9.52 -16.88
C LYS A 389 23.09 8.33 -17.83
#